data_AF-A0A969T467-F1
#
_entry.id   AF-A0A969T467-F1
#
_cell.length_a   1.000
_cell.length_b   1.000
_cell.length_c   1.000
_cell.angle_alpha   90.00
_cell.angle_beta   90.00
_cell.angle_gamma   90.00
#
_symmetry.space_group_name_H-M   'P 1'
#
loop_
_entity.id
_entity.type
_entity.pdbx_description
1 polymer ?
#
loop_
_entity_poly.entity_id
_entity_poly.type
_entity_poly.pdbx_seq_one_letter_code
_entity_poly.pdbx_strand_id
1 'polypeptide(L)'
;MRYNKYIILKLLCLLSLDGIMAQDNVSQIKIPIGTDAYKNWDLWPMQRPGVRAYMRSTYDRSGGNEAADASHFLFANEETYNVTLDVKGKGCLYFFRTNHWHGSPWHFIADGRDNLVSETGTQEPDLAKKKLKRLILYQSQLFPVHSTGLGKLLKAPI
;
A
#
# COMPACT_ATOMS: atom_id res chain seq x y z
N MET A 1 19.89 -49.09 -54.12
CA MET A 1 19.10 -48.08 -53.38
C MET A 1 20.04 -47.12 -52.66
N ARG A 2 20.19 -45.88 -53.15
CA ARG A 2 20.99 -44.84 -52.48
C ARG A 2 20.09 -44.12 -51.49
N TYR A 3 20.24 -44.41 -50.20
CA TYR A 3 19.53 -43.68 -49.15
C TYR A 3 19.99 -42.21 -49.14
N ASN A 4 19.02 -41.32 -49.14
CA ASN A 4 19.23 -39.89 -49.25
C ASN A 4 19.69 -39.33 -47.90
N LYS A 5 20.99 -39.06 -47.75
CA LYS A 5 21.64 -38.62 -46.50
C LYS A 5 20.98 -37.37 -45.87
N TYR A 6 20.31 -36.55 -46.69
CA TYR A 6 19.57 -35.38 -46.24
C TYR A 6 18.31 -35.70 -45.42
N ILE A 7 17.73 -36.90 -45.57
CA ILE A 7 16.55 -37.33 -44.79
C ILE A 7 16.95 -37.70 -43.36
N ILE A 8 18.08 -38.40 -43.19
CA ILE A 8 18.59 -38.80 -41.88
C ILE A 8 19.01 -37.57 -41.07
N LEU A 9 19.63 -36.58 -41.71
CA LEU A 9 20.03 -35.34 -41.05
C LEU A 9 18.83 -34.50 -40.58
N LYS A 10 17.74 -34.45 -41.37
CA LYS A 10 16.49 -33.79 -40.97
C LYS A 10 15.79 -34.51 -39.81
N LEU A 11 15.82 -35.84 -39.78
CA LEU A 11 15.25 -36.62 -38.68
C LEU A 11 16.01 -36.41 -37.36
N LEU A 12 17.34 -36.30 -37.41
CA LEU A 12 18.17 -36.00 -36.23
C LEU A 12 17.98 -34.59 -35.68
N CYS A 13 17.73 -33.58 -36.53
CA CYS A 13 17.39 -32.24 -36.07
C CYS A 13 15.98 -32.16 -35.43
N LEU A 14 15.02 -32.95 -35.90
CA LEU A 14 13.68 -32.99 -35.31
C LEU A 14 13.68 -33.67 -33.93
N LEU A 15 14.49 -34.72 -33.73
CA LEU A 15 14.61 -35.43 -32.45
C LEU A 15 15.42 -34.68 -31.38
N SER A 16 16.14 -33.61 -31.75
CA SER A 16 16.90 -32.79 -30.80
C SER A 16 16.15 -31.55 -30.30
N LEU A 17 15.01 -31.18 -30.90
CA LEU A 17 14.19 -30.07 -30.42
C LEU A 17 13.25 -30.45 -29.26
N ASP A 18 12.88 -31.72 -29.13
CA ASP A 18 11.95 -32.16 -28.06
C ASP A 18 12.62 -32.21 -26.68
N GLY A 19 13.95 -32.14 -26.60
CA GLY A 19 14.72 -32.28 -25.36
C GLY A 19 14.98 -31.00 -24.57
N ILE A 20 14.52 -29.83 -25.03
CA ILE A 20 14.84 -28.52 -24.40
C ILE A 20 13.69 -27.96 -23.54
N MET A 21 12.52 -28.60 -23.51
CA MET A 21 11.39 -28.12 -22.70
C MET A 21 11.33 -28.79 -21.33
N ALA A 22 12.46 -28.83 -20.61
CA ALA A 22 12.42 -28.95 -19.15
C ALA A 22 12.02 -27.59 -18.61
N GLN A 23 10.71 -27.32 -18.61
CA GLN A 23 10.17 -26.16 -17.94
C GLN A 23 10.37 -26.39 -16.44
N ASP A 24 11.45 -25.84 -15.89
CA ASP A 24 11.61 -25.72 -14.46
C ASP A 24 10.33 -25.08 -13.93
N ASN A 25 9.54 -25.86 -13.19
CA ASN A 25 8.48 -25.36 -12.34
C ASN A 25 9.17 -24.55 -11.23
N VAL A 26 9.73 -23.39 -11.58
CA VAL A 26 10.12 -22.37 -10.62
C VAL A 26 8.81 -22.00 -9.96
N SER A 27 8.55 -22.57 -8.79
CA SER A 27 7.42 -22.20 -7.96
C SER A 27 7.48 -20.68 -7.87
N GLN A 28 6.43 -20.01 -8.35
CA GLN A 28 6.44 -18.57 -8.47
C GLN A 28 6.64 -18.01 -7.05
N ILE A 29 7.85 -17.56 -6.74
CA ILE A 29 8.17 -17.05 -5.41
C ILE A 29 7.29 -15.82 -5.23
N LYS A 30 6.25 -15.95 -4.40
CA LYS A 30 5.30 -14.87 -4.15
C LYS A 30 6.03 -13.80 -3.36
N ILE A 31 6.29 -12.66 -4.03
CA ILE A 31 6.93 -11.51 -3.38
C ILE A 31 6.03 -11.07 -2.22
N PRO A 32 6.51 -11.09 -0.96
CA PRO A 32 5.68 -10.70 0.16
C PRO A 32 5.42 -9.19 0.10
N ILE A 33 4.14 -8.84 0.19
CA ILE A 33 3.60 -7.47 0.19
C ILE A 33 2.61 -7.30 1.34
N GLY A 34 2.43 -6.07 1.83
CA GLY A 34 1.52 -5.77 2.92
C GLY A 34 1.81 -6.63 4.16
N THR A 35 0.79 -7.31 4.68
CA THR A 35 0.92 -8.19 5.87
C THR A 35 1.88 -9.35 5.67
N ASP A 36 2.02 -9.87 4.44
CA ASP A 36 2.91 -11.01 4.16
C ASP A 36 4.38 -10.64 4.41
N ALA A 37 4.74 -9.37 4.22
CA ALA A 37 6.09 -8.87 4.49
C ALA A 37 6.45 -8.89 5.98
N TYR A 38 5.47 -8.72 6.86
CA TYR A 38 5.67 -8.79 8.32
C TYR A 38 5.66 -10.22 8.86
N LYS A 39 5.16 -11.19 8.09
CA LYS A 39 5.10 -12.59 8.49
C LYS A 39 6.28 -13.40 7.96
N ASN A 40 6.83 -13.02 6.81
CA ASN A 40 7.87 -13.76 6.11
C ASN A 40 9.23 -13.05 6.21
N TRP A 41 9.77 -12.95 7.43
CA TRP A 41 11.04 -12.25 7.70
C TRP A 41 12.23 -12.83 6.94
N ASP A 42 12.24 -14.14 6.70
CA ASP A 42 13.29 -14.83 5.94
C ASP A 42 13.38 -14.32 4.49
N LEU A 43 12.31 -13.72 3.97
CA LEU A 43 12.25 -13.14 2.63
C LEU A 43 12.58 -11.65 2.61
N TRP A 44 12.99 -11.03 3.72
CA TRP A 44 13.34 -9.60 3.74
C TRP A 44 14.47 -9.25 2.75
N PRO A 45 15.59 -9.99 2.67
CA PRO A 45 16.69 -9.64 1.75
C PRO A 45 16.31 -9.70 0.27
N MET A 46 15.15 -10.25 -0.08
CA MET A 46 14.69 -10.32 -1.47
C MET A 46 14.50 -8.94 -2.08
N GLN A 47 15.05 -8.76 -3.28
CA GLN A 47 14.75 -7.61 -4.11
C GLN A 47 13.32 -7.72 -4.67
N ARG A 48 12.65 -6.56 -4.79
CA ARG A 48 11.27 -6.45 -5.27
C ARG A 48 11.23 -5.57 -6.53
N PRO A 49 11.62 -6.11 -7.71
CA PRO A 49 11.61 -5.33 -8.94
C PRO A 49 10.17 -4.90 -9.28
N GLY A 50 10.02 -3.71 -9.85
CA GLY A 50 8.71 -3.16 -10.21
C GLY A 50 7.92 -2.52 -9.05
N VAL A 51 8.48 -2.49 -7.83
CA VAL A 51 7.90 -1.77 -6.69
C VAL A 51 8.55 -0.39 -6.55
N ARG A 52 7.74 0.62 -6.23
CA ARG A 52 8.24 1.98 -5.94
C ARG A 52 7.63 2.49 -4.64
N ALA A 53 8.50 2.96 -3.74
CA ALA A 53 8.09 3.63 -2.52
C ALA A 53 7.80 5.11 -2.80
N TYR A 54 6.72 5.62 -2.21
CA TYR A 54 6.40 7.03 -2.20
C TYR A 54 6.04 7.44 -0.77
N MET A 55 6.49 8.63 -0.38
CA MET A 55 6.07 9.29 0.85
C MET A 55 5.31 10.56 0.48
N ARG A 56 4.20 10.77 1.17
CA ARG A 56 3.41 12.00 1.09
C ARG A 56 3.13 12.46 2.52
N SER A 57 3.27 13.74 2.75
CA SER A 57 3.00 14.40 4.02
C SER A 57 2.37 15.76 3.74
N THR A 58 1.88 16.39 4.80
CA THR A 58 1.38 17.76 4.82
C THR A 58 2.52 18.78 4.87
N TYR A 59 3.64 18.50 4.22
CA TYR A 59 4.82 19.36 4.23
C TYR A 59 4.60 20.66 3.46
N ASP A 60 5.27 21.73 3.90
CA ASP A 60 5.34 22.98 3.17
C ASP A 60 6.06 22.81 1.82
N ARG A 61 5.33 23.02 0.72
CA ARG A 61 5.85 22.86 -0.65
C ARG A 61 6.87 23.94 -1.04
N SER A 62 6.93 25.06 -0.32
CA SER A 62 7.94 26.10 -0.51
C SER A 62 9.30 25.73 0.10
N GLY A 63 9.34 24.66 0.90
CA GLY A 63 10.53 24.26 1.66
C GLY A 63 10.73 25.05 2.95
N GLY A 64 9.74 25.85 3.35
CA GLY A 64 9.69 26.53 4.64
C GLY A 64 9.40 25.58 5.80
N ASN A 65 9.19 26.17 6.98
CA ASN A 65 8.95 25.44 8.24
C ASN A 65 7.97 26.22 9.13
N GLU A 66 6.93 26.82 8.53
CA GLU A 66 6.20 27.91 9.18
C GLU A 66 5.51 27.56 10.52
N ALA A 67 5.35 26.26 10.85
CA ALA A 67 5.40 25.70 12.22
C ALA A 67 4.99 24.20 12.23
N ALA A 68 5.88 23.31 11.78
CA ALA A 68 5.75 21.83 11.87
C ALA A 68 4.55 21.18 11.11
N ASP A 69 4.40 21.51 9.82
CA ASP A 69 3.79 20.68 8.76
C ASP A 69 2.52 19.87 9.13
N ALA A 70 1.47 20.54 9.61
CA ALA A 70 0.24 19.87 10.08
C ALA A 70 -1.05 20.21 9.29
N SER A 71 -0.98 21.08 8.28
CA SER A 71 -2.17 21.73 7.71
C SER A 71 -2.25 21.81 6.18
N HIS A 72 -1.29 21.26 5.44
CA HIS A 72 -1.31 21.30 3.96
C HIS A 72 -2.14 20.15 3.38
N PHE A 73 -3.45 20.35 3.28
CA PHE A 73 -4.38 19.42 2.64
C PHE A 73 -4.31 19.50 1.10
N LEU A 74 -4.59 18.40 0.41
CA LEU A 74 -4.82 18.39 -1.04
C LEU A 74 -6.13 19.10 -1.39
N PHE A 75 -7.16 18.87 -0.58
CA PHE A 75 -8.46 19.53 -0.69
C PHE A 75 -8.94 19.84 0.73
N ALA A 76 -9.34 21.09 0.96
CA ALA A 76 -9.99 21.52 2.19
C ALA A 76 -11.30 22.20 1.81
N ASN A 77 -12.32 21.37 1.55
CA ASN A 77 -13.55 21.82 0.91
C ASN A 77 -14.62 22.17 1.94
N GLU A 78 -14.59 21.52 3.10
CA GLU A 78 -15.59 21.66 4.16
C GLU A 78 -14.91 21.62 5.53
N GLU A 79 -15.63 22.09 6.54
CA GLU A 79 -15.15 22.09 7.93
C GLU A 79 -14.94 20.68 8.49
N THR A 80 -15.51 19.62 7.91
CA THR A 80 -15.34 18.25 8.42
C THR A 80 -14.79 17.28 7.38
N TYR A 81 -14.40 17.78 6.20
CA TYR A 81 -13.97 16.94 5.10
C TYR A 81 -12.73 17.53 4.39
N ASN A 82 -11.56 17.16 4.92
CA ASN A 82 -10.28 17.53 4.32
C ASN A 82 -9.50 16.30 3.87
N VAL A 83 -8.87 16.39 2.71
CA VAL A 83 -8.16 15.30 2.06
C VAL A 83 -6.67 15.52 2.18
N THR A 84 -5.94 14.61 2.83
CA THR A 84 -4.47 14.70 2.96
C THR A 84 -3.73 13.84 1.94
N LEU A 85 -4.38 12.79 1.43
CA LEU A 85 -3.81 11.88 0.44
C LEU A 85 -4.91 11.39 -0.50
N ASP A 86 -4.66 11.46 -1.80
CA ASP A 86 -5.50 10.88 -2.85
C ASP A 86 -4.58 10.24 -3.89
N VAL A 87 -4.55 8.91 -3.94
CA VAL A 87 -3.64 8.14 -4.79
C VAL A 87 -4.42 7.18 -5.66
N LYS A 88 -4.21 7.30 -6.97
CA LYS A 88 -4.74 6.38 -7.97
C LYS A 88 -3.74 5.26 -8.29
N GLY A 89 -4.25 4.04 -8.42
CA GLY A 89 -3.49 2.88 -8.87
C GLY A 89 -3.39 1.77 -7.82
N LYS A 90 -2.65 0.72 -8.17
CA LYS A 90 -2.38 -0.41 -7.28
C LYS A 90 -1.26 -0.05 -6.31
N GLY A 91 -1.39 -0.42 -5.04
CA GLY A 91 -0.38 -0.14 -4.04
C GLY A 91 -0.78 -0.64 -2.65
N CYS A 92 0.05 -0.33 -1.66
CA CYS A 92 -0.21 -0.63 -0.27
C CYS A 92 0.24 0.55 0.60
N LEU A 93 -0.63 1.00 1.51
CA LEU A 93 -0.28 1.98 2.53
C LEU A 93 0.39 1.25 3.70
N TYR A 94 1.73 1.28 3.73
CA TYR A 94 2.51 0.59 4.76
C TYR A 94 2.62 1.37 6.07
N PHE A 95 2.59 2.69 5.99
CA PHE A 95 2.86 3.56 7.13
C PHE A 95 2.00 4.81 7.07
N PHE A 96 1.36 5.10 8.20
CA PHE A 96 0.61 6.32 8.43
C PHE A 96 0.98 6.86 9.80
N ARG A 97 1.27 8.16 9.88
CA ARG A 97 1.62 8.85 11.13
C ARG A 97 0.90 10.18 11.19
N THR A 98 0.36 10.47 12.37
CA THR A 98 -0.11 11.80 12.74
C THR A 98 0.67 12.25 13.96
N ASN A 99 1.25 13.45 13.91
CA ASN A 99 2.02 13.99 15.04
C ASN A 99 1.09 14.44 16.17
N HIS A 100 -0.12 14.83 15.81
CA HIS A 100 -1.15 15.25 16.74
C HIS A 100 -2.45 14.56 16.34
N TRP A 101 -3.02 13.79 17.27
CA TRP A 101 -4.39 13.29 17.19
C TRP A 101 -5.25 14.20 18.05
N HIS A 102 -6.21 14.92 17.46
CA HIS A 102 -6.98 15.97 18.17
C HIS A 102 -8.40 15.48 18.49
N GLY A 103 -8.66 14.19 18.37
CA GLY A 103 -9.97 13.59 18.47
C GLY A 103 -10.64 13.37 17.12
N SER A 104 -10.43 14.18 16.08
CA SER A 104 -11.14 13.97 14.82
C SER A 104 -10.92 12.58 14.18
N PRO A 105 -11.96 11.97 13.59
CA PRO A 105 -11.82 10.66 12.96
C PRO A 105 -11.01 10.73 11.66
N TRP A 106 -10.40 9.61 11.31
CA TRP A 106 -9.72 9.42 10.02
C TRP A 106 -10.52 8.46 9.14
N HIS A 107 -10.79 8.87 7.91
CA HIS A 107 -11.38 8.00 6.91
C HIS A 107 -10.29 7.48 5.99
N PHE A 108 -10.14 6.16 5.95
CA PHE A 108 -9.27 5.47 5.02
C PHE A 108 -10.14 4.79 3.97
N ILE A 109 -10.44 5.52 2.90
CA ILE A 109 -11.17 4.97 1.78
C ILE A 109 -10.19 4.16 0.96
N ALA A 110 -10.47 2.90 0.67
CA ALA A 110 -9.67 2.04 -0.19
C ALA A 110 -10.60 1.18 -1.06
N ASP A 111 -10.38 1.16 -2.38
CA ASP A 111 -11.25 0.47 -3.34
C ASP A 111 -12.74 0.85 -3.17
N GLY A 112 -13.01 2.12 -2.87
CA GLY A 112 -14.37 2.64 -2.61
C GLY A 112 -14.96 2.27 -1.25
N ARG A 113 -14.26 1.49 -0.42
CA ARG A 113 -14.70 1.14 0.94
C ARG A 113 -14.12 2.13 1.95
N ASP A 114 -14.98 2.76 2.72
CA ASP A 114 -14.58 3.68 3.78
C ASP A 114 -14.29 2.92 5.08
N ASN A 115 -13.07 3.07 5.60
CA ASN A 115 -12.65 2.52 6.88
C ASN A 115 -12.46 3.67 7.86
N LEU A 116 -13.46 3.86 8.73
CA LEU A 116 -13.43 4.88 9.76
C LEU A 116 -12.58 4.43 10.95
N VAL A 117 -11.54 5.19 11.27
CA VAL A 117 -10.73 5.03 12.47
C VAL A 117 -11.02 6.20 13.40
N SER A 118 -11.57 5.89 14.57
CA SER A 118 -11.87 6.85 15.62
C SER A 118 -11.18 6.43 16.92
N GLU A 119 -11.28 7.25 17.96
CA GLU A 119 -10.75 6.95 19.28
C GLU A 119 -11.66 7.50 20.38
N THR A 120 -11.29 7.24 21.64
CA THR A 120 -11.95 7.80 22.83
C THR A 120 -12.09 9.34 22.77
N GLY A 121 -11.10 10.03 22.22
CA GLY A 121 -11.12 11.49 22.05
C GLY A 121 -12.07 11.99 20.98
N THR A 122 -12.58 11.13 20.10
CA THR A 122 -13.37 11.54 18.93
C THR A 122 -14.74 12.11 19.27
N GLN A 123 -15.33 11.71 20.40
CA GLN A 123 -16.63 12.22 20.80
C GLN A 123 -16.57 13.67 21.30
N GLU A 124 -15.46 14.06 21.91
CA GLU A 124 -15.27 15.39 22.51
C GLU A 124 -13.85 15.92 22.22
N PRO A 125 -13.54 16.24 20.96
CA PRO A 125 -12.18 16.46 20.51
C PRO A 125 -11.49 17.67 21.19
N ASP A 126 -12.24 18.75 21.47
CA ASP A 126 -11.74 19.94 22.19
C ASP A 126 -11.37 19.68 23.65
N LEU A 127 -12.02 18.68 24.27
CA LEU A 127 -11.80 18.32 25.66
C LEU A 127 -10.90 17.09 25.82
N ALA A 128 -10.56 16.41 24.73
CA ALA A 128 -9.76 15.19 24.72
C ALA A 128 -8.43 15.36 25.48
N LYS A 129 -7.67 16.43 25.20
CA LYS A 129 -6.39 16.71 25.89
C LYS A 129 -6.53 16.95 27.40
N LYS A 130 -7.69 17.45 27.84
CA LYS A 130 -7.95 17.75 29.26
C LYS A 130 -8.47 16.52 30.01
N LYS A 131 -9.33 15.72 29.37
CA LYS A 131 -10.04 14.60 30.00
C LYS A 131 -9.32 13.26 29.89
N LEU A 132 -8.58 13.04 28.81
CA LEU A 132 -8.02 11.73 28.47
C LEU A 132 -6.52 11.68 28.77
N LYS A 133 -6.13 10.79 29.69
CA LYS A 133 -4.72 10.45 29.94
C LYS A 133 -4.23 9.30 29.06
N ARG A 134 -5.15 8.58 28.43
CA ARG A 134 -4.89 7.47 27.52
C ARG A 134 -5.94 7.48 26.42
N LEU A 135 -5.49 7.22 25.20
CA LEU A 135 -6.33 7.09 24.03
C LEU A 135 -6.49 5.62 23.67
N ILE A 136 -7.71 5.21 23.33
CA ILE A 136 -8.00 3.86 22.81
C ILE A 136 -8.54 4.05 21.41
N LEU A 137 -7.89 3.42 20.43
CA LEU A 137 -8.35 3.39 19.06
C LEU A 137 -9.54 2.46 18.93
N TYR A 138 -10.59 2.97 18.30
CA TYR A 138 -11.75 2.21 17.86
C TYR A 138 -11.64 2.02 16.36
N GLN A 139 -11.60 0.76 15.93
CA GLN A 139 -11.65 0.41 14.53
C GLN A 139 -12.97 -0.30 14.26
N SER A 140 -13.84 0.32 13.47
CA SER A 140 -15.17 -0.24 13.17
C SER A 140 -15.08 -1.47 12.27
N GLN A 141 -14.06 -1.54 11.41
CA GLN A 141 -13.82 -2.63 10.46
C GLN A 141 -12.32 -2.84 10.21
N LEU A 142 -11.90 -4.10 10.12
CA LEU A 142 -10.54 -4.46 9.73
C LEU A 142 -10.26 -3.99 8.30
N PHE A 143 -9.07 -3.43 8.07
CA PHE A 143 -8.62 -3.10 6.73
C PHE A 143 -8.62 -4.37 5.85
N PRO A 144 -9.00 -4.27 4.56
CA PRO A 144 -8.89 -5.40 3.66
C PRO A 144 -7.44 -5.87 3.58
N VAL A 145 -7.22 -7.18 3.79
CA VAL A 145 -5.90 -7.82 3.81
C VAL A 145 -5.16 -7.68 2.47
N HIS A 146 -5.94 -7.46 1.40
CA HIS A 146 -5.46 -7.13 0.06
C HIS A 146 -6.35 -6.03 -0.52
N SER A 147 -5.91 -4.78 -0.49
CA SER A 147 -6.48 -3.73 -1.35
C SER A 147 -5.76 -3.76 -2.69
N THR A 148 -6.53 -3.70 -3.75
CA THR A 148 -6.05 -3.74 -5.14
C THR A 148 -6.12 -2.37 -5.81
N GLY A 149 -6.60 -1.34 -5.11
CA GLY A 149 -6.72 -0.01 -5.69
C GLY A 149 -7.12 1.11 -4.74
N LEU A 150 -6.91 2.31 -5.29
CA LEU A 150 -7.43 3.64 -4.95
C LEU A 150 -7.80 3.88 -3.50
N GLY A 151 -7.03 4.75 -2.85
CA GLY A 151 -7.41 5.21 -1.53
C GLY A 151 -7.32 6.71 -1.31
N LYS A 152 -8.29 7.22 -0.57
CA LYS A 152 -8.43 8.60 -0.16
C LYS A 152 -8.36 8.65 1.36
N LEU A 153 -7.40 9.41 1.88
CA LEU A 153 -7.26 9.64 3.30
C LEU A 153 -7.91 10.98 3.64
N LEU A 154 -8.93 10.94 4.48
CA LEU A 154 -9.63 12.13 4.92
C LEU A 154 -9.40 12.34 6.41
N LYS A 155 -9.15 13.60 6.76
CA LYS A 155 -9.19 14.12 8.12
C LYS A 155 -10.41 15.02 8.20
N ALA A 156 -11.33 14.77 9.12
CA ALA A 156 -12.18 15.86 9.58
C ALA A 156 -11.30 16.78 10.44
N PRO A 157 -11.16 18.10 10.21
CA PRO A 157 -10.69 18.96 11.27
C PRO A 157 -11.85 19.17 12.27
N ILE A 158 -11.51 19.81 13.38
CA ILE A 158 -12.47 20.48 14.26
C ILE A 158 -12.43 21.94 13.84
#